data_AF-A0A1B8QNZ2-F1
#
_entry.id   AF-A0A1B8QNZ2-F1
#
_cell.length_a   1.000
_cell.length_b   1.000
_cell.length_c   1.000
_cell.angle_alpha   90.00
_cell.angle_beta   90.00
_cell.angle_gamma   90.00
#
_symmetry.space_group_name_H-M   'P 1'
#
loop_
_entity.id
_entity.type
_entity.pdbx_description
1 polymer ?
#
loop_
_entity_poly.entity_id
_entity_poly.type
_entity_poly.pdbx_seq_one_letter_code
_entity_poly.pdbx_strand_id
1 'polypeptide(L)'
;MIFGNPDTFAIYVDEVKNWLFDKEINGIVGIYIKGRFFLTNYGLVSLYNEFENIIKVSNDIPCNQLVFNLSDVEILKFMLMERYPNWCANSEYEWEENLDNWDDVEENFKFDLSLESFSKGHNGSFHLFGVRSLNDKIKLIFYIKNNLMDFFNFSLLNDSNILSIIIDISDYIFIINELMIFLENNGISVSWDSKPKTL
;
A
#
# COMPACT_ATOMS: atom_id res chain seq x y z
N MET A 1 -10.57 -8.63 13.41
CA MET A 1 -11.64 -7.73 12.90
C MET A 1 -11.44 -7.47 11.42
N ILE A 2 -12.53 -7.22 10.69
CA ILE A 2 -12.52 -6.92 9.24
C ILE A 2 -13.27 -5.60 9.05
N PHE A 3 -12.68 -4.68 8.29
CA PHE A 3 -13.25 -3.37 7.95
C PHE A 3 -13.48 -3.31 6.44
N GLY A 4 -14.72 -3.10 6.01
CA GLY A 4 -15.11 -3.11 4.59
C GLY A 4 -15.73 -4.42 4.12
N ASN A 5 -15.68 -4.66 2.80
CA ASN A 5 -16.29 -5.83 2.17
C ASN A 5 -15.22 -6.72 1.52
N PRO A 6 -15.00 -7.96 2.04
CA PRO A 6 -14.02 -8.89 1.48
C PRO A 6 -14.16 -9.19 -0.02
N ASP A 7 -15.38 -9.12 -0.56
CA ASP A 7 -15.63 -9.36 -1.99
C ASP A 7 -15.09 -8.23 -2.88
N THR A 8 -14.96 -7.01 -2.32
CA THR A 8 -14.42 -5.84 -3.02
C THR A 8 -13.07 -5.44 -2.45
N PHE A 9 -13.07 -4.71 -1.34
CA PHE A 9 -11.89 -4.30 -0.59
C PHE A 9 -12.20 -4.29 0.91
N ALA A 10 -11.32 -4.91 1.69
CA ALA A 10 -11.39 -4.85 3.15
C ALA A 10 -10.00 -4.96 3.78
N ILE A 11 -9.87 -4.44 5.00
CA ILE A 11 -8.67 -4.57 5.83
C ILE A 11 -9.00 -5.53 6.98
N TYR A 12 -8.18 -6.55 7.16
CA TYR A 12 -8.21 -7.43 8.33
C TYR A 12 -7.16 -6.99 9.34
N VAL A 13 -7.53 -6.97 10.62
CA VAL A 13 -6.65 -6.60 11.74
C VAL A 13 -6.99 -7.45 12.95
N ASP A 14 -6.02 -8.09 13.56
CA ASP A 14 -6.21 -8.87 14.79
C ASP A 14 -5.10 -8.59 15.80
N GLU A 15 -5.49 -8.30 17.03
CA GLU A 15 -4.55 -7.99 18.12
C GLU A 15 -4.04 -9.28 18.76
N VAL A 16 -2.72 -9.40 18.93
CA VAL A 16 -2.12 -10.56 19.61
C VAL A 16 -1.70 -10.18 21.04
N LYS A 17 -2.67 -10.27 21.96
CA LYS A 17 -2.56 -9.82 23.37
C LYS A 17 -1.40 -10.41 24.18
N ASN A 18 -0.95 -11.61 23.84
CA ASN A 18 0.07 -12.33 24.62
C ASN A 18 1.50 -11.94 24.24
N TRP A 19 1.69 -11.14 23.20
CA TRP A 19 3.00 -10.81 22.64
C TRP A 19 3.33 -9.32 22.82
N LEU A 20 3.30 -8.89 24.09
CA LEU A 20 3.65 -7.54 24.54
C LEU A 20 5.18 -7.38 24.61
N PHE A 21 5.85 -7.33 23.46
CA PHE A 21 7.17 -6.69 23.43
C PHE A 21 6.96 -5.17 23.55
N ASP A 22 7.61 -4.56 24.53
CA ASP A 22 7.79 -3.11 24.67
C ASP A 22 6.55 -2.21 24.83
N LYS A 23 5.40 -2.74 25.30
CA LYS A 23 4.13 -2.00 25.48
C LYS A 23 3.50 -1.49 24.17
N GLU A 24 4.00 -1.92 23.01
CA GLU A 24 3.34 -1.65 21.74
C GLU A 24 2.23 -2.67 21.48
N ILE A 25 1.15 -2.20 20.86
CA ILE A 25 0.03 -3.05 20.49
C ILE A 25 0.36 -3.69 19.15
N ASN A 26 0.66 -4.98 19.22
CA ASN A 26 1.08 -5.77 18.08
C ASN A 26 -0.07 -6.65 17.59
N GLY A 27 -0.02 -6.96 16.30
CA GLY A 27 -1.06 -7.76 15.69
C GLY A 27 -0.66 -8.43 14.39
N ILE A 28 -1.68 -8.97 13.75
CA ILE A 28 -1.65 -9.56 12.42
C ILE A 28 -2.58 -8.71 11.56
N VAL A 29 -2.17 -8.38 10.34
CA VAL A 29 -3.02 -7.61 9.43
C VAL A 29 -3.04 -8.21 8.03
N GLY A 30 -4.01 -7.82 7.23
CA GLY A 30 -4.09 -8.28 5.86
C GLY A 30 -5.07 -7.48 5.03
N ILE A 31 -5.05 -7.71 3.73
CA ILE A 31 -5.92 -7.05 2.76
C ILE A 31 -6.75 -8.10 2.04
N TYR A 32 -8.05 -7.84 1.96
CA TYR A 32 -8.92 -8.47 0.99
C TYR A 32 -9.04 -7.57 -0.23
N ILE A 33 -8.85 -8.14 -1.41
CA ILE A 33 -9.13 -7.48 -2.69
C ILE A 33 -9.72 -8.48 -3.67
N LYS A 34 -10.92 -8.18 -4.18
CA LYS A 34 -11.70 -9.06 -5.08
C LYS A 34 -11.89 -10.48 -4.52
N GLY A 35 -12.22 -10.61 -3.24
CA GLY A 35 -12.40 -11.91 -2.58
C GLY A 35 -11.09 -12.68 -2.30
N ARG A 36 -9.92 -12.15 -2.66
CA ARG A 36 -8.62 -12.75 -2.35
C ARG A 36 -8.04 -12.13 -1.09
N PHE A 37 -7.51 -12.96 -0.21
CA PHE A 37 -6.91 -12.53 1.05
C PHE A 37 -5.38 -12.60 0.98
N PHE A 38 -4.73 -11.51 1.35
CA PHE A 38 -3.29 -11.38 1.48
C PHE A 38 -2.97 -11.01 2.93
N LEU A 39 -2.23 -11.88 3.61
CA LEU A 39 -1.84 -11.67 5.00
C LEU A 39 -0.42 -11.08 5.04
N THR A 40 -0.17 -10.17 5.98
CA THR A 40 1.19 -9.71 6.23
C THR A 40 2.04 -10.86 6.76
N ASN A 41 3.36 -10.69 6.72
CA ASN A 41 4.33 -11.56 7.36
C ASN A 41 3.76 -12.21 8.65
N TYR A 42 3.93 -13.53 8.79
CA TYR A 42 3.53 -14.30 9.98
C TYR A 42 4.14 -13.81 11.32
N GLY A 43 5.01 -12.81 11.29
CA GLY A 43 5.57 -12.09 12.42
C GLY A 43 4.69 -10.92 12.86
N LEU A 44 4.86 -10.53 14.13
CA LEU A 44 4.15 -9.40 14.72
C LEU A 44 4.46 -8.10 14.01
N VAL A 45 3.41 -7.33 13.72
CA VAL A 45 3.53 -5.94 13.28
C VAL A 45 3.07 -5.00 14.39
N SER A 46 3.79 -3.90 14.57
CA SER A 46 3.35 -2.78 15.40
C SER A 46 2.17 -2.12 14.67
N LEU A 47 0.96 -2.26 15.23
CA LEU A 47 -0.25 -1.76 14.57
C LEU A 47 -0.21 -0.23 14.37
N TYR A 48 0.56 0.49 15.18
CA TYR A 48 0.78 1.93 14.99
C TYR A 48 1.54 2.21 13.69
N ASN A 49 2.71 1.60 13.50
CA ASN A 49 3.55 1.81 12.31
C ASN A 49 2.87 1.27 11.05
N GLU A 50 2.09 0.19 11.20
CA GLU A 50 1.48 -0.52 10.08
C GLU A 50 0.50 0.33 9.26
N PHE A 51 -0.27 1.19 9.93
CA PHE A 51 -1.33 1.99 9.31
C PHE A 51 -0.98 3.48 9.17
N GLU A 52 0.21 3.90 9.64
CA GLU A 52 0.61 5.30 9.68
C GLU A 52 0.51 5.96 8.29
N ASN A 53 1.03 5.32 7.25
CA ASN A 53 0.99 5.85 5.88
C ASN A 53 -0.43 5.88 5.30
N ILE A 54 -1.18 4.79 5.44
CA ILE A 54 -2.55 4.68 4.92
C ILE A 54 -3.43 5.77 5.51
N ILE A 55 -3.36 5.99 6.82
CA ILE A 55 -4.16 7.01 7.51
C ILE A 55 -3.77 8.40 6.98
N LYS A 56 -2.47 8.73 6.92
CA LYS A 56 -2.01 10.05 6.44
C LYS A 56 -2.45 10.34 5.01
N VAL A 57 -2.27 9.38 4.10
CA VAL A 57 -2.51 9.59 2.67
C VAL A 57 -4.00 9.52 2.34
N SER A 58 -4.83 8.85 3.15
CA SER A 58 -6.20 8.54 2.76
C SER A 58 -7.12 9.75 2.52
N ASN A 59 -6.86 10.92 3.13
CA ASN A 59 -7.61 12.16 2.83
C ASN A 59 -7.09 12.90 1.59
N ASP A 60 -5.84 12.68 1.21
CA ASP A 60 -5.14 13.44 0.17
C ASP A 60 -4.84 12.58 -1.07
N ILE A 61 -5.62 11.52 -1.29
CA ILE A 61 -5.47 10.64 -2.44
C ILE A 61 -5.61 11.47 -3.74
N PRO A 62 -4.57 11.52 -4.59
CA PRO A 62 -4.56 12.43 -5.72
C PRO A 62 -5.69 12.14 -6.70
N CYS A 63 -6.40 13.20 -7.08
CA CYS A 63 -7.39 13.15 -8.15
C CYS A 63 -6.69 13.36 -9.49
N ASN A 64 -6.59 12.30 -10.29
CA ASN A 64 -5.97 12.35 -11.62
C ASN A 64 -6.76 11.49 -12.61
N GLN A 65 -7.71 12.12 -13.31
CA GLN A 65 -8.59 11.42 -14.26
C GLN A 65 -7.83 10.80 -15.44
N LEU A 66 -6.73 11.42 -15.87
CA LEU A 66 -5.92 10.90 -16.98
C LEU A 66 -5.30 9.56 -16.59
N VAL A 67 -4.65 9.50 -15.43
CA VAL A 67 -4.08 8.26 -14.88
C VAL A 67 -5.18 7.26 -14.57
N PHE A 68 -6.28 7.68 -13.96
CA PHE A 68 -7.41 6.80 -13.63
C PHE A 68 -7.95 6.02 -14.84
N ASN A 69 -7.92 6.62 -16.03
CA ASN A 69 -8.41 6.03 -17.28
C ASN A 69 -7.41 5.10 -17.98
N LEU A 70 -6.17 4.99 -17.50
CA LEU A 70 -5.17 4.08 -18.06
C LEU A 70 -5.47 2.62 -17.72
N SER A 71 -4.80 1.70 -18.43
CA SER A 71 -4.80 0.28 -18.07
C SER A 71 -4.08 0.04 -16.75
N ASP A 72 -4.38 -1.05 -16.06
CA ASP A 72 -3.82 -1.33 -14.73
C ASP A 72 -2.28 -1.39 -14.74
N VAL A 73 -1.69 -1.96 -15.78
CA VAL A 73 -0.24 -1.99 -15.99
C VAL A 73 0.34 -0.58 -16.11
N GLU A 74 -0.27 0.30 -16.89
CA GLU A 74 0.24 1.66 -17.11
C GLU A 74 0.04 2.55 -15.88
N ILE A 75 -1.05 2.35 -15.14
CA ILE A 75 -1.24 2.99 -13.82
C ILE A 75 -0.14 2.56 -12.85
N LEU A 76 0.12 1.24 -12.77
CA LEU A 76 1.14 0.71 -11.88
C LEU A 76 2.53 1.24 -12.22
N LYS A 77 2.93 1.24 -13.50
CA LYS A 77 4.21 1.82 -13.93
C LYS A 77 4.34 3.28 -13.50
N PHE A 78 3.30 4.07 -13.74
CA PHE A 78 3.27 5.47 -13.34
C PHE A 78 3.45 5.64 -11.82
N MET A 79 2.72 4.86 -11.01
CA MET A 79 2.82 4.93 -9.54
C MET A 79 4.18 4.45 -9.02
N LEU A 80 4.74 3.39 -9.60
CA LEU A 80 6.07 2.88 -9.25
C LEU A 80 7.17 3.88 -9.63
N MET A 81 7.10 4.53 -10.78
CA MET A 81 8.05 5.57 -11.16
C MET A 81 7.98 6.79 -10.25
N GLU A 82 6.78 7.19 -9.81
CA GLU A 82 6.63 8.30 -8.87
C GLU A 82 7.21 7.93 -7.49
N ARG A 83 6.97 6.71 -7.02
CA ARG A 83 7.38 6.26 -5.68
C ARG A 83 8.84 5.82 -5.59
N TYR A 84 9.36 5.16 -6.63
CA TYR A 84 10.66 4.47 -6.69
C TYR A 84 11.37 4.66 -8.05
N PRO A 85 11.67 5.89 -8.49
CA PRO A 85 12.17 6.16 -9.83
C PRO A 85 13.46 5.39 -10.16
N ASN A 86 14.42 5.33 -9.23
CA ASN A 86 15.71 4.63 -9.43
C ASN A 86 15.59 3.09 -9.42
N TRP A 87 14.44 2.56 -8.99
CA TRP A 87 14.21 1.12 -8.89
C TRP A 87 13.31 0.59 -10.01
N CYS A 88 13.03 1.37 -11.05
CA CYS A 88 12.20 0.96 -12.18
C CYS A 88 13.06 0.73 -13.43
N ALA A 89 12.93 -0.43 -14.07
CA ALA A 89 13.62 -0.75 -15.33
C ALA A 89 12.82 -1.79 -16.14
N ASN A 90 13.18 -2.02 -17.40
CA ASN A 90 12.58 -3.08 -18.23
C ASN A 90 13.41 -4.36 -18.25
N SER A 91 14.64 -4.34 -17.73
CA SER A 91 15.53 -5.49 -17.67
C SER A 91 16.61 -5.31 -16.60
N GLU A 92 17.26 -6.40 -16.21
CA GLU A 92 18.41 -6.38 -15.28
C GLU A 92 19.58 -5.58 -15.87
N TYR A 93 19.85 -5.75 -17.17
CA TYR A 93 20.87 -4.99 -17.89
C TYR A 93 20.63 -3.47 -17.83
N GLU A 94 19.41 -3.02 -18.12
CA GLU A 94 19.04 -1.59 -18.02
C GLU A 94 19.16 -1.08 -16.58
N TRP A 95 18.81 -1.90 -15.59
CA TRP A 95 18.93 -1.51 -14.19
C TRP A 95 20.40 -1.33 -13.77
N GLU A 96 21.27 -2.27 -14.15
CA GLU A 96 22.71 -2.22 -13.86
C GLU A 96 23.41 -1.02 -14.53
N GLU A 97 23.08 -0.72 -15.81
CA GLU A 97 23.66 0.43 -16.52
C GLU A 97 23.31 1.78 -15.87
N ASN A 98 22.20 1.84 -15.14
CA ASN A 98 21.71 3.07 -14.51
C ASN A 98 22.17 3.27 -13.07
N LEU A 99 22.83 2.29 -12.43
CA LEU A 99 23.28 2.38 -11.03
C LEU A 99 24.16 3.61 -10.77
N ASP A 100 25.04 3.94 -11.72
CA ASP A 100 25.95 5.09 -11.61
C ASP A 100 25.25 6.45 -11.86
N ASN A 101 24.02 6.43 -12.37
CA ASN A 101 23.21 7.62 -12.70
C ASN A 101 22.00 7.78 -11.76
N TRP A 102 22.01 7.14 -10.59
CA TRP A 102 20.93 7.32 -9.62
C TRP A 102 20.86 8.77 -9.16
N ASP A 103 19.75 9.42 -9.49
CA ASP A 103 19.46 10.76 -9.00
C ASP A 103 19.13 10.70 -7.51
N ASP A 104 19.55 11.70 -6.74
CA ASP A 104 19.06 11.93 -5.39
C ASP A 104 17.59 12.39 -5.48
N VAL A 105 16.66 11.44 -5.61
CA VAL A 105 15.23 11.71 -5.72
C VAL A 105 14.54 11.51 -4.39
N GLU A 106 13.74 12.51 -3.98
CA GLU A 106 12.86 12.40 -2.82
C GLU A 106 11.73 11.41 -3.09
N GLU A 107 11.56 10.43 -2.20
CA GLU A 107 10.52 9.40 -2.31
C GLU A 107 9.10 10.01 -2.23
N ASN A 108 8.25 9.75 -3.22
CA ASN A 108 6.89 10.29 -3.27
C ASN A 108 5.82 9.27 -2.81
N PHE A 109 5.24 9.51 -1.64
CA PHE A 109 4.25 8.61 -1.03
C PHE A 109 2.80 8.93 -1.42
N LYS A 110 2.53 9.94 -2.26
CA LYS A 110 1.16 10.46 -2.49
C LYS A 110 0.15 9.42 -3.00
N PHE A 111 0.61 8.39 -3.71
CA PHE A 111 -0.25 7.30 -4.21
C PHE A 111 -0.18 6.04 -3.35
N ASP A 112 0.76 6.00 -2.40
CA ASP A 112 1.11 4.81 -1.63
C ASP A 112 0.10 4.60 -0.50
N LEU A 113 -0.64 3.51 -0.61
CA LEU A 113 -1.62 3.04 0.36
C LEU A 113 -1.19 1.67 0.90
N SER A 114 0.10 1.34 0.79
CA SER A 114 0.64 0.06 1.25
C SER A 114 0.68 0.02 2.76
N LEU A 115 0.41 -1.18 3.28
CA LEU A 115 0.74 -1.50 4.65
C LEU A 115 2.26 -1.59 4.79
N GLU A 116 2.80 -1.11 5.92
CA GLU A 116 4.25 -1.04 6.12
C GLU A 116 4.89 -2.43 5.96
N SER A 117 4.33 -3.46 6.60
CA SER A 117 4.87 -4.82 6.53
C SER A 117 4.65 -5.54 5.19
N PHE A 118 3.80 -5.02 4.31
CA PHE A 118 3.70 -5.51 2.92
C PHE A 118 4.92 -5.10 2.09
N SER A 119 5.48 -3.93 2.39
CA SER A 119 6.69 -3.42 1.74
C SER A 119 7.99 -3.91 2.40
N LYS A 120 7.94 -4.27 3.69
CA LYS A 120 9.11 -4.68 4.49
C LYS A 120 8.98 -6.13 5.01
N GLY A 121 9.74 -7.05 4.41
CA GLY A 121 10.06 -8.34 5.06
C GLY A 121 9.18 -9.55 4.74
N HIS A 122 8.43 -9.57 3.64
CA HIS A 122 7.73 -10.78 3.18
C HIS A 122 8.46 -11.46 1.99
N ASN A 123 8.35 -12.79 1.88
CA ASN A 123 8.87 -13.58 0.75
C ASN A 123 8.19 -13.23 -0.59
N GLY A 124 7.14 -12.41 -0.56
CA GLY A 124 6.59 -11.63 -1.68
C GLY A 124 6.37 -10.19 -1.22
N SER A 125 6.95 -9.20 -1.90
CA SER A 125 6.70 -7.79 -1.59
C SER A 125 5.36 -7.38 -2.21
N PHE A 126 4.45 -6.86 -1.39
CA PHE A 126 3.15 -6.39 -1.84
C PHE A 126 3.10 -4.87 -1.80
N HIS A 127 2.44 -4.27 -2.78
CA HIS A 127 2.24 -2.82 -2.83
C HIS A 127 0.78 -2.53 -3.12
N LEU A 128 0.20 -1.55 -2.43
CA LEU A 128 -1.13 -1.05 -2.70
C LEU A 128 -1.03 0.43 -3.03
N PHE A 129 -1.57 0.81 -4.18
CA PHE A 129 -1.64 2.19 -4.60
C PHE A 129 -3.08 2.62 -4.87
N GLY A 130 -3.35 3.92 -4.83
CA GLY A 130 -4.68 4.47 -5.11
C GLY A 130 -4.66 5.76 -5.91
N VAL A 131 -5.61 5.91 -6.83
CA VAL A 131 -5.85 7.17 -7.55
C VAL A 131 -7.34 7.47 -7.62
N ARG A 132 -7.72 8.73 -7.42
CA ARG A 132 -9.11 9.20 -7.45
C ARG A 132 -9.51 9.74 -8.83
N SER A 133 -10.76 9.50 -9.21
CA SER A 133 -11.44 10.08 -10.38
C SER A 133 -12.22 11.34 -10.01
N LEU A 134 -12.63 12.12 -11.01
CA LEU A 134 -13.47 13.32 -10.82
C LEU A 134 -14.87 13.00 -10.27
N ASN A 135 -15.33 11.76 -10.41
CA ASN A 135 -16.65 11.31 -9.95
C ASN A 135 -16.57 10.58 -8.61
N ASP A 136 -15.58 10.92 -7.78
CA ASP A 136 -15.42 10.39 -6.42
C ASP A 136 -15.33 8.86 -6.33
N LYS A 137 -14.82 8.22 -7.39
CA LYS A 137 -14.34 6.82 -7.33
C LYS A 137 -12.85 6.79 -7.09
N ILE A 138 -12.40 5.80 -6.33
CA ILE A 138 -10.98 5.43 -6.19
C ILE A 138 -10.71 4.13 -6.92
N LYS A 139 -9.61 4.08 -7.67
CA LYS A 139 -9.07 2.86 -8.26
C LYS A 139 -7.88 2.44 -7.42
N LEU A 140 -8.02 1.28 -6.78
CA LEU A 140 -6.97 0.64 -6.00
C LEU A 140 -6.21 -0.33 -6.90
N ILE A 141 -4.88 -0.25 -6.89
CA ILE A 141 -3.98 -1.13 -7.63
C ILE A 141 -3.10 -1.88 -6.64
N PHE A 142 -3.33 -3.18 -6.52
CA PHE A 142 -2.55 -4.08 -5.69
C PHE A 142 -1.57 -4.85 -6.56
N TYR A 143 -0.29 -4.75 -6.24
CA TYR A 143 0.80 -5.36 -6.98
C TYR A 143 1.52 -6.41 -6.13
N ILE A 144 1.71 -7.59 -6.72
CA ILE A 144 2.48 -8.69 -6.15
C ILE A 144 3.85 -8.68 -6.81
N LYS A 145 4.84 -8.06 -6.16
CA LYS A 145 6.20 -7.96 -6.70
C LYS A 145 6.85 -9.34 -6.78
N ASN A 146 7.54 -9.56 -7.89
CA ASN A 146 8.44 -10.70 -8.02
C ASN A 146 9.71 -10.43 -7.20
N ASN A 147 9.94 -11.25 -6.17
CA ASN A 147 11.09 -11.12 -5.28
C ASN A 147 12.39 -11.72 -5.84
N LEU A 148 12.39 -12.22 -7.08
CA LEU A 148 13.62 -12.67 -7.76
C LEU A 148 14.51 -11.52 -8.21
N MET A 149 13.98 -10.29 -8.26
CA MET A 149 14.70 -9.09 -8.68
C MET A 149 14.56 -8.02 -7.59
N ASP A 150 15.64 -7.28 -7.35
CA ASP A 150 15.64 -6.19 -6.36
C ASP A 150 14.83 -4.98 -6.84
N PHE A 151 14.73 -4.78 -8.16
CA PHE A 151 14.02 -3.68 -8.81
C PHE A 151 12.62 -4.08 -9.33
N PHE A 152 11.87 -3.08 -9.82
CA PHE A 152 10.58 -3.23 -10.49
C PHE A 152 10.78 -3.43 -11.99
N ASN A 153 10.71 -4.68 -12.44
CA ASN A 153 10.86 -5.00 -13.86
C ASN A 153 9.53 -4.83 -14.63
N PHE A 154 9.44 -3.76 -15.40
CA PHE A 154 8.25 -3.40 -16.18
C PHE A 154 7.90 -4.38 -17.30
N SER A 155 8.87 -5.14 -17.81
CA SER A 155 8.60 -6.16 -18.82
C SER A 155 7.85 -7.38 -18.28
N LEU A 156 7.84 -7.56 -16.96
CA LEU A 156 7.17 -8.69 -16.29
C LEU A 156 5.79 -8.33 -15.74
N LEU A 157 5.35 -7.08 -15.83
CA LEU A 157 4.05 -6.64 -15.33
C LEU A 157 2.92 -7.17 -16.21
N ASN A 158 1.93 -7.83 -15.59
CA ASN A 158 0.77 -8.38 -16.29
C ASN A 158 -0.39 -8.68 -15.32
N ASP A 159 -1.55 -9.04 -15.84
CA ASP A 159 -2.77 -9.27 -15.05
C ASP A 159 -2.65 -10.38 -13.98
N SER A 160 -1.63 -11.25 -14.04
CA SER A 160 -1.43 -12.27 -13.00
C SER A 160 -0.79 -11.73 -11.72
N ASN A 161 -0.04 -10.61 -11.81
CA ASN A 161 0.62 -9.97 -10.67
C ASN A 161 0.01 -8.62 -10.28
N ILE A 162 -1.06 -8.20 -10.96
CA ILE A 162 -1.81 -6.97 -10.65
C ILE A 162 -3.27 -7.32 -10.36
N LEU A 163 -3.78 -6.81 -9.24
CA LEU A 163 -5.20 -6.85 -8.91
C LEU A 163 -5.71 -5.42 -8.79
N SER A 164 -6.77 -5.08 -9.50
CA SER A 164 -7.38 -3.75 -9.45
C SER A 164 -8.85 -3.79 -9.08
N ILE A 165 -9.28 -2.80 -8.32
CA ILE A 165 -10.70 -2.59 -8.04
C ILE A 165 -11.05 -1.12 -8.02
N ILE A 166 -12.28 -0.80 -8.43
CA ILE A 166 -12.85 0.53 -8.34
C ILE A 166 -13.96 0.50 -7.29
N ILE A 167 -13.88 1.38 -6.30
CA ILE A 167 -14.88 1.57 -5.25
C ILE A 167 -15.20 3.06 -5.09
N ASP A 168 -16.29 3.38 -4.39
CA ASP A 168 -16.57 4.75 -3.98
C ASP A 168 -15.51 5.26 -3.00
N ILE A 169 -15.07 6.51 -3.15
CA ILE A 169 -14.12 7.11 -2.20
C ILE A 169 -14.73 7.17 -0.79
N SER A 170 -16.04 7.40 -0.68
CA SER A 170 -16.74 7.41 0.60
C SER A 170 -16.64 6.06 1.32
N ASP A 171 -16.72 4.96 0.57
CA ASP A 171 -16.61 3.60 1.14
C ASP A 171 -15.18 3.35 1.63
N TYR A 172 -14.18 3.77 0.84
CA TYR A 172 -12.78 3.69 1.25
C TYR A 172 -12.51 4.49 2.54
N ILE A 173 -12.95 5.76 2.59
CA ILE A 173 -12.80 6.62 3.76
C ILE A 173 -13.54 6.03 4.98
N PHE A 174 -14.72 5.46 4.78
CA PHE A 174 -15.46 4.78 5.84
C PHE A 174 -14.66 3.62 6.43
N ILE A 175 -14.05 2.77 5.60
CA ILE A 175 -13.18 1.67 6.02
C ILE A 175 -12.01 2.19 6.89
N ILE A 176 -11.35 3.26 6.45
CA ILE A 176 -10.23 3.83 7.20
C ILE A 176 -10.69 4.42 8.54
N ASN A 177 -11.84 5.10 8.58
CA ASN A 177 -12.39 5.64 9.82
C ASN A 177 -12.75 4.54 10.82
N GLU A 178 -13.37 3.44 10.38
CA GLU A 178 -13.65 2.30 11.26
C GLU A 178 -12.37 1.69 11.82
N LEU A 179 -11.34 1.56 10.98
CA LEU A 179 -10.01 1.11 11.39
C LEU A 179 -9.41 2.06 12.45
N MET A 180 -9.46 3.37 12.24
CA MET A 180 -8.94 4.34 13.21
C MET A 180 -9.63 4.23 14.56
N ILE A 181 -10.97 4.17 14.58
CA ILE A 181 -11.76 3.98 15.81
C ILE A 181 -11.34 2.69 16.52
N PHE A 182 -11.11 1.61 15.78
CA PHE A 182 -10.61 0.37 16.36
C PHE A 182 -9.23 0.55 17.00
N LEU A 183 -8.28 1.18 16.30
CA LEU A 183 -6.93 1.42 16.81
C LEU A 183 -6.96 2.27 18.08
N GLU A 184 -7.74 3.36 18.09
CA GLU A 184 -7.93 4.25 19.24
C GLU A 184 -8.54 3.53 20.44
N ASN A 185 -9.56 2.69 20.22
CA ASN A 185 -10.19 1.89 21.28
C ASN A 185 -9.24 0.88 21.92
N ASN A 186 -8.18 0.49 21.20
CA ASN A 186 -7.14 -0.37 21.74
C ASN A 186 -5.98 0.41 22.38
N GLY A 187 -5.98 1.75 22.33
CA GLY A 187 -4.96 2.60 22.95
C GLY A 187 -3.88 3.08 21.98
N ILE A 188 -4.09 2.94 20.67
CA ILE A 188 -3.18 3.46 19.64
C ILE A 188 -3.66 4.85 19.23
N SER A 189 -2.88 5.89 19.53
CA SER A 189 -3.17 7.25 19.09
C SER A 189 -2.85 7.39 17.61
N VAL A 190 -3.88 7.60 16.78
CA VAL A 190 -3.73 7.88 15.34
C VAL A 190 -4.25 9.27 15.03
N SER A 191 -3.55 10.02 14.19
CA SER A 191 -4.03 11.33 13.71
C SER A 191 -3.71 11.53 12.24
N TRP A 192 -4.66 12.16 11.56
CA TRP A 192 -4.52 12.62 10.17
C TRP A 192 -3.34 13.60 9.99
N ASP A 193 -3.02 14.39 11.02
CA ASP A 193 -2.03 15.48 10.96
C ASP A 193 -0.60 15.10 11.38
N SER A 194 -0.34 13.82 11.66
CA SER A 194 1.00 13.40 12.07
C SER A 194 1.97 13.50 10.88
N LYS A 195 2.91 14.47 10.88
CA LYS A 195 3.96 14.52 9.84
C LYS A 195 4.73 13.19 9.81
N PRO A 196 5.10 12.65 8.64
CA PRO A 196 6.00 11.51 8.58
C PRO A 196 7.28 11.85 9.35
N LYS A 197 7.68 10.95 10.26
CA LYS A 197 9.03 11.00 10.82
C LYS A 197 9.97 10.70 9.66
N THR A 198 10.62 11.72 9.12
CA THR A 198 11.81 11.55 8.29
C THR A 198 12.81 10.75 9.13
N LEU A 199 13.15 9.55 8.66
CA LEU A 199 14.27 8.76 9.18
C LEU A 199 15.59 9.46 8.85
#